data_AF-A0A318RKE8-F1
#
_entry.id   AF-A0A318RKE8-F1
#
_cell.length_a   1.000
_cell.length_b   1.000
_cell.length_c   1.000
_cell.angle_alpha   90.00
_cell.angle_beta   90.00
_cell.angle_gamma   90.00
#
_symmetry.space_group_name_H-M   'P 1'
#
loop_
_entity.id
_entity.type
_entity.pdbx_description
1 polymer ?
#
loop_
_entity_poly.entity_id
_entity_poly.type
_entity_poly.pdbx_seq_one_letter_code
_entity_poly.pdbx_strand_id
1 'polypeptide(L)'
;MKTTANARFSTRICVITIAASIAAAVATGCGTADEGNASPAITTLTETEVSATTITSPPAQDSPATSPLSQATCDVDTAMIDSAIAQIAPPMPGSGWVEGESNVNTCASLTYVTLDTQGGTVSSPYQLLLFHDGEFLGTGTACNLSYQTVAATADDRIDVRYRYITGDEPNADPQGEVYVSYYWNGSGVDMLGELPEAITRGEC
;
A
#
# COMPACT_ATOMS: atom_id res chain seq x y z
N MET A 1 -34.61 55.24 -23.06
CA MET A 1 -33.45 55.92 -22.44
C MET A 1 -32.56 54.81 -21.91
N LYS A 2 -31.45 54.47 -22.60
CA LYS A 2 -30.07 54.92 -22.31
C LYS A 2 -29.70 54.58 -20.86
N THR A 3 -28.68 53.79 -20.49
CA THR A 3 -27.39 53.34 -21.04
C THR A 3 -26.93 52.25 -20.04
N THR A 4 -26.18 51.19 -20.31
CA THR A 4 -24.71 51.20 -20.45
C THR A 4 -24.24 49.74 -20.60
N ALA A 5 -23.44 49.48 -21.63
CA ALA A 5 -22.63 48.28 -21.80
C ALA A 5 -21.24 48.50 -21.16
N ASN A 6 -20.62 47.44 -20.64
CA ASN A 6 -19.16 47.18 -20.53
C ASN A 6 -19.02 45.84 -19.76
N ALA A 7 -18.14 44.90 -20.08
CA ALA A 7 -16.73 45.07 -20.41
C ALA A 7 -16.26 44.02 -21.43
N ARG A 8 -15.36 44.45 -22.32
CA ARG A 8 -14.46 43.58 -23.08
C ARG A 8 -13.10 43.61 -22.37
N PHE A 9 -12.58 42.46 -21.95
CA PHE A 9 -11.14 42.32 -21.67
C PHE A 9 -10.52 41.47 -22.79
N SER A 10 -9.83 42.18 -23.67
CA SER A 10 -9.03 41.66 -24.76
C SER A 10 -7.58 41.91 -24.39
N THR A 11 -6.85 40.89 -23.97
CA THR A 11 -5.40 41.00 -23.75
C THR A 11 -4.68 40.24 -24.84
N ARG A 12 -4.14 40.98 -25.82
CA ARG A 12 -3.21 40.47 -26.82
C ARG A 12 -1.76 40.62 -26.31
N ILE A 13 -1.05 39.51 -26.38
CA ILE A 13 0.38 39.23 -26.51
C ILE A 13 1.29 40.42 -26.86
N CYS A 14 2.46 40.52 -26.20
CA CYS A 14 3.72 40.91 -26.86
C CYS A 14 4.94 40.28 -26.16
N VAL A 15 5.88 39.81 -26.98
CA VAL A 15 7.09 39.02 -26.76
C VAL A 15 8.26 39.91 -26.28
N ILE A 16 9.30 39.35 -25.63
CA ILE A 16 10.74 39.47 -26.02
C ILE A 16 11.68 38.81 -24.99
N THR A 17 12.57 38.02 -25.56
CA THR A 17 13.76 37.29 -25.11
C THR A 17 14.84 38.09 -24.37
N ILE A 18 15.58 37.43 -23.47
CA ILE A 18 16.99 37.77 -23.13
C ILE A 18 17.81 36.46 -23.11
N ALA A 19 19.01 36.52 -23.69
CA ALA A 19 19.91 35.42 -24.02
C ALA A 19 21.14 35.31 -23.09
N ALA A 20 21.85 34.16 -23.18
CA ALA A 20 23.31 33.94 -23.00
C ALA A 20 23.94 34.12 -21.58
N SER A 21 24.94 33.37 -21.07
CA SER A 21 25.83 32.30 -21.54
C SER A 21 26.71 31.73 -20.38
N ILE A 22 26.99 30.42 -20.45
CA ILE A 22 28.27 29.68 -20.24
C ILE A 22 29.11 29.83 -18.93
N ALA A 23 29.32 28.68 -18.25
CA ALA A 23 30.64 28.29 -17.72
C ALA A 23 30.77 26.76 -17.68
N ALA A 24 31.78 26.22 -18.38
CA ALA A 24 32.21 24.83 -18.33
C ALA A 24 33.47 24.71 -17.47
N ALA A 25 33.57 23.66 -16.65
CA ALA A 25 34.84 23.18 -16.11
C ALA A 25 34.80 21.65 -15.98
N VAL A 26 35.75 21.02 -16.67
CA VAL A 26 36.05 19.59 -16.69
C VAL A 26 36.90 19.21 -15.47
N ALA A 27 36.64 18.04 -14.89
CA ALA A 27 37.64 17.32 -14.11
C ALA A 27 37.44 15.81 -14.26
N THR A 28 38.25 15.24 -15.13
CA THR A 28 38.50 13.83 -15.33
C THR A 28 39.20 13.28 -14.08
N GLY A 29 38.69 12.19 -13.50
CA GLY A 29 39.34 11.45 -12.43
C GLY A 29 39.20 9.95 -12.66
N CYS A 30 40.17 9.36 -13.35
CA CYS A 30 40.34 7.92 -13.50
C CYS A 30 41.39 7.47 -12.47
N GLY A 31 41.03 6.56 -11.57
CA GLY A 31 41.94 5.90 -10.64
C GLY A 31 41.89 4.41 -10.88
N THR A 32 42.98 3.84 -11.38
CA THR A 32 43.18 2.43 -11.70
C THR A 32 43.63 1.61 -10.49
N ALA A 33 43.31 0.31 -10.59
CA ALA A 33 43.76 -0.89 -9.87
C ALA A 33 45.18 -0.82 -9.24
N ASP A 34 45.33 -1.23 -7.97
CA ASP A 34 45.62 -2.60 -7.47
C ASP A 34 47.12 -2.90 -7.49
N GLU A 35 47.71 -3.07 -6.29
CA GLU A 35 48.89 -3.91 -6.08
C GLU A 35 49.14 -4.11 -4.57
N GLY A 36 49.02 -5.37 -4.11
CA GLY A 36 49.99 -5.90 -3.16
C GLY A 36 49.54 -6.22 -1.73
N ASN A 37 49.11 -7.48 -1.57
CA ASN A 37 49.68 -8.40 -0.58
C ASN A 37 49.19 -8.34 0.89
N ALA A 38 48.18 -9.15 1.22
CA ALA A 38 48.36 -10.38 2.03
C ALA A 38 47.01 -11.04 2.38
N SER A 39 46.78 -12.22 1.80
CA SER A 39 46.05 -13.35 2.42
C SER A 39 47.10 -14.16 3.23
N PRO A 40 46.79 -15.03 4.21
CA PRO A 40 45.51 -15.73 4.41
C PRO A 40 45.06 -15.92 5.88
N ALA A 41 43.82 -16.38 6.08
CA ALA A 41 43.52 -17.50 6.99
C ALA A 41 42.01 -17.79 7.01
N ILE A 42 41.65 -18.95 6.48
CA ILE A 42 40.41 -19.66 6.77
C ILE A 42 40.47 -20.04 8.26
N THR A 43 39.42 -19.76 9.02
CA THR A 43 39.22 -20.39 10.34
C THR A 43 37.89 -21.10 10.35
N THR A 44 37.97 -22.40 10.07
CA THR A 44 36.96 -23.40 10.40
C THR A 44 36.97 -23.59 11.92
N LEU A 45 35.83 -23.37 12.57
CA LEU A 45 35.62 -23.79 13.96
C LEU A 45 34.71 -25.02 13.95
N THR A 46 35.34 -26.15 14.25
CA THR A 46 34.71 -27.41 14.65
C THR A 46 34.69 -27.47 16.18
N GLU A 47 33.85 -28.36 16.73
CA GLU A 47 33.75 -28.81 18.13
C GLU A 47 32.72 -28.03 18.98
N THR A 48 31.84 -28.63 19.80
CA THR A 48 31.91 -29.90 20.53
C THR A 48 30.50 -30.40 20.86
N GLU A 49 30.29 -31.71 20.71
CA GLU A 49 29.15 -32.47 21.28
C GLU A 49 29.27 -32.52 22.81
N VAL A 50 28.23 -32.12 23.54
CA VAL A 50 28.11 -32.36 24.99
C VAL A 50 26.83 -33.11 25.30
N SER A 51 27.03 -34.17 26.08
CA SER A 51 26.11 -35.22 26.44
C SER A 51 24.85 -34.80 27.20
N ALA A 52 23.87 -35.69 27.07
CA ALA A 52 22.66 -35.83 27.86
C ALA A 52 22.86 -35.65 29.38
N THR A 53 21.90 -34.95 30.00
CA THR A 53 21.57 -35.13 31.42
C THR A 53 20.06 -35.21 31.56
N THR A 54 19.58 -36.35 32.03
CA THR A 54 18.21 -36.62 32.44
C THR A 54 17.84 -35.78 33.67
N ILE A 55 16.78 -34.97 33.55
CA ILE A 55 16.03 -34.44 34.71
C ILE A 55 14.61 -35.02 34.64
N THR A 56 14.31 -35.87 35.61
CA THR A 56 12.99 -36.40 35.93
C THR A 56 12.23 -35.43 36.84
N SER A 57 10.89 -35.37 36.68
CA SER A 57 9.82 -35.10 37.69
C SER A 57 8.98 -33.82 37.47
N PRO A 58 7.68 -33.71 37.89
CA PRO A 58 6.51 -34.62 37.82
C PRO A 58 5.21 -33.86 37.35
N PRO A 59 3.99 -34.37 37.64
CA PRO A 59 2.98 -34.84 36.68
C PRO A 59 2.16 -33.77 35.94
N ALA A 60 1.51 -34.24 34.88
CA ALA A 60 0.54 -33.53 34.05
C ALA A 60 -0.51 -32.75 34.88
N GLN A 61 -0.57 -31.44 34.68
CA GLN A 61 -1.80 -30.69 34.90
C GLN A 61 -2.64 -30.79 33.64
N ASP A 62 -3.73 -31.54 33.74
CA ASP A 62 -4.91 -31.40 32.90
C ASP A 62 -5.28 -29.91 32.81
N SER A 63 -5.08 -29.31 31.64
CA SER A 63 -5.76 -28.07 31.27
C SER A 63 -6.77 -28.42 30.18
N PRO A 64 -8.03 -27.96 30.32
CA PRO A 64 -9.14 -28.48 29.55
C PRO A 64 -9.15 -27.97 28.11
N ALA A 65 -9.61 -28.87 27.24
CA ALA A 65 -10.25 -28.63 25.95
C ALA A 65 -9.44 -27.83 24.92
N THR A 66 -8.71 -28.57 24.09
CA THR A 66 -8.48 -28.21 22.69
C THR A 66 -9.85 -27.90 22.05
N SER A 67 -10.19 -26.61 21.92
CA SER A 67 -11.14 -26.19 20.89
C SER A 67 -10.67 -26.79 19.57
N PRO A 68 -11.54 -27.40 18.75
CA PRO A 68 -11.12 -27.78 17.42
C PRO A 68 -10.68 -26.50 16.73
N LEU A 69 -9.37 -26.39 16.48
CA LEU A 69 -8.86 -25.55 15.40
C LEU A 69 -9.59 -26.07 14.17
N SER A 70 -10.67 -25.37 13.77
CA SER A 70 -11.18 -25.46 12.42
C SER A 70 -9.94 -25.39 11.54
N GLN A 71 -9.69 -26.41 10.74
CA GLN A 71 -8.57 -26.40 9.81
C GLN A 71 -8.78 -25.13 8.98
N ALA A 72 -7.95 -24.11 9.23
CA ALA A 72 -8.02 -22.85 8.52
C ALA A 72 -7.72 -23.18 7.06
N THR A 73 -8.77 -23.40 6.29
CA THR A 73 -8.67 -23.42 4.84
C THR A 73 -8.44 -21.99 4.45
N CYS A 74 -7.26 -21.72 3.90
CA CYS A 74 -6.84 -20.42 3.36
C CYS A 74 -7.64 -20.00 2.11
N ASP A 75 -8.86 -20.49 1.97
CA ASP A 75 -9.72 -20.33 0.81
C ASP A 75 -10.90 -19.48 1.25
N VAL A 76 -11.06 -18.32 0.60
CA VAL A 76 -12.16 -17.41 0.86
C VAL A 76 -13.24 -17.66 -0.17
N ASP A 77 -14.42 -18.07 0.29
CA ASP A 77 -15.55 -18.31 -0.58
C ASP A 77 -15.91 -17.00 -1.32
N THR A 78 -16.08 -17.10 -2.63
CA THR A 78 -16.62 -16.02 -3.47
C THR A 78 -17.90 -15.40 -2.90
N ALA A 79 -18.78 -16.19 -2.27
CA ALA A 79 -19.99 -15.69 -1.62
C ALA A 79 -19.70 -14.77 -0.42
N MET A 80 -18.56 -14.98 0.24
CA MET A 80 -18.09 -14.13 1.33
C MET A 80 -17.55 -12.80 0.80
N ILE A 81 -16.81 -12.83 -0.32
CA ILE A 81 -16.36 -11.62 -1.02
C ILE A 81 -17.57 -10.81 -1.47
N ASP A 82 -18.55 -11.42 -2.12
CA ASP A 82 -19.79 -10.77 -2.56
C ASP A 82 -20.54 -10.14 -1.38
N SER A 83 -20.61 -10.85 -0.25
CA SER A 83 -21.24 -10.36 0.98
C SER A 83 -20.48 -9.19 1.61
N ALA A 84 -19.14 -9.16 1.52
CA ALA A 84 -18.32 -8.04 1.95
C ALA A 84 -18.54 -6.82 1.03
N ILE A 85 -18.53 -7.01 -0.29
CA ILE A 85 -18.77 -5.95 -1.28
C ILE A 85 -20.15 -5.31 -1.08
N ALA A 86 -21.18 -6.11 -0.78
CA ALA A 86 -22.53 -5.61 -0.53
C ALA A 86 -22.64 -4.69 0.70
N GLN A 87 -21.68 -4.73 1.62
CA GLN A 87 -21.62 -3.83 2.78
C GLN A 87 -20.96 -2.48 2.46
N ILE A 88 -20.23 -2.38 1.34
CA ILE A 88 -19.51 -1.16 0.97
C ILE A 88 -20.45 -0.20 0.27
N ALA A 89 -20.47 1.06 0.72
CA ALA A 89 -21.21 2.10 0.04
C ALA A 89 -20.76 2.21 -1.44
N PRO A 90 -21.66 2.49 -2.38
CA PRO A 90 -21.30 2.62 -3.79
C PRO A 90 -20.16 3.64 -4.00
N PRO A 91 -19.27 3.42 -4.99
CA PRO A 91 -18.13 4.32 -5.22
C PRO A 91 -18.59 5.77 -5.47
N MET A 92 -19.69 5.91 -6.23
CA MET A 92 -20.31 7.19 -6.56
C MET A 92 -21.76 6.96 -7.03
N PRO A 93 -22.61 7.99 -7.04
CA PRO A 93 -24.00 7.85 -7.48
C PRO A 93 -24.11 7.25 -8.89
N GLY A 94 -24.84 6.15 -9.02
CA GLY A 94 -25.10 5.49 -10.30
C GLY A 94 -24.00 4.54 -10.78
N SER A 95 -22.93 4.33 -10.00
CA SER A 95 -21.87 3.36 -10.30
C SER A 95 -21.80 2.28 -9.23
N GLY A 96 -21.44 1.06 -9.63
CA GLY A 96 -21.16 -0.05 -8.74
C GLY A 96 -19.67 -0.34 -8.62
N TRP A 97 -19.35 -1.25 -7.71
CA TRP A 97 -18.01 -1.84 -7.59
C TRP A 97 -17.81 -2.97 -8.59
N VAL A 98 -16.57 -3.17 -9.00
CA VAL A 98 -16.06 -4.36 -9.68
C VAL A 98 -14.86 -4.86 -8.86
N GLU A 99 -14.75 -6.17 -8.69
CA GLU A 99 -13.57 -6.75 -8.05
C GLU A 99 -12.31 -6.48 -8.88
N GLY A 100 -11.26 -5.99 -8.22
CA GLY A 100 -9.96 -5.73 -8.80
C GLY A 100 -8.94 -6.84 -8.45
N GLU A 101 -7.73 -6.41 -8.09
CA GLU A 101 -6.68 -7.29 -7.58
C GLU A 101 -7.05 -7.90 -6.22
N SER A 102 -6.73 -9.18 -6.01
CA SER A 102 -6.94 -9.87 -4.74
C SER A 102 -5.87 -10.93 -4.46
N ASN A 103 -5.66 -11.22 -3.17
CA ASN A 103 -4.82 -12.33 -2.70
C ASN A 103 -5.52 -13.19 -1.62
N VAL A 104 -6.85 -13.11 -1.52
CA VAL A 104 -7.64 -13.80 -0.47
C VAL A 104 -7.41 -15.31 -0.39
N ASN A 105 -7.11 -15.97 -1.51
CA ASN A 105 -6.83 -17.42 -1.53
C ASN A 105 -5.36 -17.76 -1.27
N THR A 106 -4.64 -16.88 -0.57
CA THR A 106 -3.28 -17.15 -0.08
C THR A 106 -3.36 -17.52 1.41
N CYS A 107 -2.49 -18.41 1.87
CA CYS A 107 -2.36 -18.75 3.30
C CYS A 107 -1.65 -17.66 4.11
N ALA A 108 -1.88 -16.40 3.76
CA ALA A 108 -1.35 -15.25 4.48
C ALA A 108 -2.28 -14.89 5.64
N SER A 109 -1.69 -14.48 6.77
CA SER A 109 -2.44 -13.97 7.91
C SER A 109 -3.30 -12.75 7.53
N LEU A 110 -2.87 -11.90 6.59
CA LEU A 110 -3.65 -10.77 6.11
C LEU A 110 -3.77 -10.83 4.58
N THR A 111 -5.01 -10.82 4.10
CA THR A 111 -5.32 -10.81 2.67
C THR A 111 -6.28 -9.68 2.32
N TYR A 112 -6.46 -9.42 1.02
CA TYR A 112 -7.30 -8.36 0.52
C TYR A 112 -8.01 -8.67 -0.79
N VAL A 113 -9.04 -7.87 -1.03
CA VAL A 113 -9.66 -7.63 -2.33
C VAL A 113 -9.70 -6.13 -2.56
N THR A 114 -9.22 -5.65 -3.70
CA THR A 114 -9.46 -4.26 -4.13
C THR A 114 -10.78 -4.15 -4.88
N LEU A 115 -11.46 -3.02 -4.74
CA LEU A 115 -12.63 -2.68 -5.53
C LEU A 115 -12.34 -1.50 -6.44
N ASP A 116 -12.62 -1.71 -7.71
CA ASP A 116 -12.54 -0.71 -8.77
C ASP A 116 -13.93 -0.14 -9.05
N THR A 117 -14.00 1.16 -9.32
CA THR A 117 -15.26 1.76 -9.81
C THR A 117 -15.60 1.21 -11.20
N GLN A 118 -16.82 0.70 -11.37
CA GLN A 118 -17.30 0.24 -12.69
C GLN A 118 -17.20 1.36 -13.74
N GLY A 119 -16.46 1.11 -14.83
CA GLY A 119 -16.21 2.08 -15.89
C GLY A 119 -15.30 3.25 -15.46
N GLY A 120 -14.62 3.09 -14.32
CA GLY A 120 -13.74 4.10 -13.75
C GLY A 120 -12.40 4.25 -14.46
N THR A 121 -11.65 5.24 -14.02
CA THR A 121 -10.24 5.46 -14.37
C THR A 121 -9.42 5.52 -13.08
N VAL A 122 -8.11 5.73 -13.17
CA VAL A 122 -7.23 5.84 -11.98
C VAL A 122 -7.65 6.93 -10.99
N SER A 123 -8.40 7.95 -11.44
CA SER A 123 -8.92 9.00 -10.56
C SER A 123 -10.27 8.67 -9.94
N SER A 124 -10.91 7.59 -10.36
CA SER A 124 -12.16 7.12 -9.76
C SER A 124 -11.90 6.56 -8.36
N PRO A 125 -12.92 6.46 -7.50
CA PRO A 125 -12.75 5.87 -6.18
C PRO A 125 -12.38 4.39 -6.25
N TYR A 126 -11.57 3.97 -5.28
CA TYR A 126 -11.18 2.60 -5.00
C TYR A 126 -11.51 2.27 -3.55
N GLN A 127 -11.55 0.97 -3.23
CA GLN A 127 -11.58 0.50 -1.86
C GLN A 127 -10.68 -0.72 -1.67
N LEU A 128 -10.12 -0.88 -0.47
CA LEU A 128 -9.38 -2.08 -0.07
C LEU A 128 -10.19 -2.80 1.00
N LEU A 129 -10.58 -4.04 0.74
CA LEU A 129 -11.27 -4.92 1.69
C LEU A 129 -10.23 -5.85 2.29
N LEU A 130 -10.22 -5.98 3.61
CA LEU A 130 -9.22 -6.74 4.35
C LEU A 130 -9.84 -8.00 4.94
N PHE A 131 -9.10 -9.11 4.88
CA PHE A 131 -9.56 -10.41 5.32
C PHE A 131 -8.49 -11.14 6.15
N HIS A 132 -8.92 -11.96 7.10
CA HIS A 132 -8.08 -12.88 7.87
C HIS A 132 -8.82 -14.21 8.04
N ASP A 133 -8.18 -15.33 7.68
CA ASP A 133 -8.76 -16.68 7.77
C ASP A 133 -10.16 -16.78 7.14
N GLY A 134 -10.34 -16.08 6.01
CA GLY A 134 -11.61 -15.99 5.28
C GLY A 134 -12.65 -15.07 5.90
N GLU A 135 -12.39 -14.43 7.04
CA GLU A 135 -13.29 -13.45 7.64
C GLU A 135 -13.05 -12.03 7.11
N PHE A 136 -14.13 -11.30 6.80
CA PHE A 136 -14.05 -9.90 6.38
C PHE A 136 -13.85 -8.99 7.60
N LEU A 137 -12.72 -8.28 7.63
CA LEU A 137 -12.33 -7.42 8.76
C LEU A 137 -12.81 -5.98 8.61
N GLY A 138 -13.14 -5.55 7.38
CA GLY A 138 -13.50 -4.18 7.06
C GLY A 138 -12.67 -3.61 5.92
N THR A 139 -12.77 -2.29 5.74
CA THR A 139 -12.01 -1.57 4.74
C THR A 139 -10.70 -1.03 5.29
N GLY A 140 -9.69 -0.87 4.43
CA GLY A 140 -8.43 -0.22 4.84
C GLY A 140 -8.64 1.23 5.27
N THR A 141 -9.50 1.96 4.55
CA THR A 141 -9.93 3.31 4.94
C THR A 141 -11.44 3.42 4.95
N ALA A 142 -12.00 4.29 5.79
CA ALA A 142 -13.44 4.56 5.81
C ALA A 142 -13.95 5.20 4.50
N CYS A 143 -13.09 5.93 3.80
CA CYS A 143 -13.38 6.61 2.55
C CYS A 143 -13.10 5.76 1.32
N ASN A 144 -13.85 6.00 0.25
CA ASN A 144 -13.53 5.55 -1.10
C ASN A 144 -12.54 6.54 -1.73
N LEU A 145 -11.27 6.14 -1.86
CA LEU A 145 -10.16 7.03 -2.23
C LEU A 145 -9.69 6.79 -3.67
N SER A 146 -9.31 7.86 -4.36
CA SER A 146 -8.77 7.78 -5.72
C SER A 146 -7.30 7.37 -5.74
N TYR A 147 -6.82 6.90 -6.90
CA TYR A 147 -5.40 6.59 -7.17
C TYR A 147 -4.75 5.64 -6.15
N GLN A 148 -5.52 4.67 -5.67
CA GLN A 148 -5.05 3.63 -4.78
C GLN A 148 -4.39 2.51 -5.59
N THR A 149 -3.28 1.95 -5.10
CA THR A 149 -2.69 0.73 -5.66
C THR A 149 -2.00 -0.07 -4.58
N VAL A 150 -2.18 -1.39 -4.57
CA VAL A 150 -1.35 -2.27 -3.72
C VAL A 150 0.08 -2.29 -4.27
N ALA A 151 1.04 -1.95 -3.42
CA ALA A 151 2.44 -1.82 -3.79
C ALA A 151 3.26 -3.06 -3.45
N ALA A 152 2.96 -3.69 -2.31
CA ALA A 152 3.61 -4.91 -1.86
C ALA A 152 2.72 -5.66 -0.87
N THR A 153 2.98 -6.96 -0.72
CA THR A 153 2.29 -7.85 0.21
C THR A 153 3.30 -8.74 0.92
N ALA A 154 3.01 -9.06 2.16
CA ALA A 154 3.68 -10.06 2.99
C ALA A 154 2.61 -10.89 3.73
N ASP A 155 3.04 -11.80 4.59
CA ASP A 155 2.10 -12.68 5.32
C ASP A 155 1.09 -11.90 6.18
N ASP A 156 1.55 -10.89 6.91
CA ASP A 156 0.76 -10.12 7.87
C ASP A 156 0.66 -8.64 7.47
N ARG A 157 1.05 -8.29 6.24
CA ARG A 157 1.13 -6.88 5.81
C ARG A 157 0.72 -6.66 4.36
N ILE A 158 0.00 -5.57 4.12
CA ILE A 158 -0.30 -5.04 2.79
C ILE A 158 0.14 -3.59 2.73
N ASP A 159 1.06 -3.26 1.83
CA ASP A 159 1.50 -1.89 1.60
C ASP A 159 0.71 -1.28 0.44
N VAL A 160 0.09 -0.13 0.68
CA VAL A 160 -0.75 0.57 -0.30
C VAL A 160 -0.17 1.93 -0.58
N ARG A 161 -0.01 2.22 -1.87
CA ARG A 161 0.33 3.55 -2.36
C ARG A 161 -0.95 4.32 -2.63
N TYR A 162 -1.02 5.54 -2.12
CA TYR A 162 -2.05 6.51 -2.45
C TYR A 162 -1.41 7.69 -3.16
N ARG A 163 -1.88 8.01 -4.37
CA ARG A 163 -1.50 9.24 -5.06
C ARG A 163 -2.57 10.32 -4.94
N TYR A 164 -2.18 11.57 -5.08
CA TYR A 164 -3.09 12.71 -5.02
C TYR A 164 -2.57 13.91 -5.80
N ILE A 165 -3.51 14.75 -6.22
CA ILE A 165 -3.24 15.97 -6.97
C ILE A 165 -2.59 17.00 -6.06
N THR A 166 -1.48 17.58 -6.50
CA THR A 166 -0.84 18.71 -5.83
C THR A 166 -0.92 19.97 -6.70
N GLY A 167 -1.49 21.05 -6.17
CA GLY A 167 -1.69 22.28 -6.94
C GLY A 167 -2.53 22.07 -8.22
N ASP A 168 -2.07 22.61 -9.34
CA ASP A 168 -2.78 22.61 -10.63
C ASP A 168 -2.29 21.48 -11.57
N GLU A 169 -2.35 20.23 -11.13
CA GLU A 169 -1.98 19.06 -11.93
C GLU A 169 -3.14 18.51 -12.77
N PRO A 170 -2.85 17.86 -13.92
CA PRO A 170 -3.88 17.11 -14.63
C PRO A 170 -4.34 15.91 -13.79
N ASN A 171 -5.65 15.67 -13.77
CA ASN A 171 -6.26 14.53 -13.09
C ASN A 171 -5.74 13.16 -13.57
N ALA A 172 -5.07 13.07 -14.72
CA ALA A 172 -4.47 11.83 -15.20
C ALA A 172 -3.07 11.54 -14.59
N ASP A 173 -2.42 12.51 -13.95
CA ASP A 173 -1.03 12.38 -13.51
C ASP A 173 -0.72 13.10 -12.17
N PRO A 174 -1.28 12.61 -11.04
CA PRO A 174 -1.02 13.19 -9.72
C PRO A 174 0.42 12.98 -9.25
N GLN A 175 1.13 14.02 -8.80
CA GLN A 175 2.51 13.87 -8.33
C GLN A 175 2.63 13.61 -6.83
N GLY A 176 1.57 13.89 -6.06
CA GLY A 176 1.53 13.58 -4.63
C GLY A 176 1.48 12.08 -4.41
N GLU A 177 2.19 11.60 -3.39
CA GLU A 177 2.30 10.18 -3.06
C GLU A 177 2.51 9.99 -1.56
N VAL A 178 1.87 8.96 -1.01
CA VAL A 178 2.13 8.43 0.33
C VAL A 178 1.96 6.92 0.31
N TYR A 179 2.70 6.23 1.18
CA TYR A 179 2.54 4.81 1.45
C TYR A 179 1.99 4.61 2.85
N VAL A 180 1.04 3.69 2.96
CA VAL A 180 0.46 3.22 4.22
C VAL A 180 0.57 1.70 4.24
N SER A 181 0.86 1.14 5.41
CA SER A 181 0.85 -0.31 5.61
C SER A 181 -0.33 -0.72 6.47
N TYR A 182 -1.09 -1.73 6.03
CA TYR A 182 -2.06 -2.43 6.86
C TYR A 182 -1.39 -3.66 7.45
N TYR A 183 -1.39 -3.78 8.77
CA TYR A 183 -0.64 -4.81 9.50
C TYR A 183 -1.56 -5.60 10.43
N TRP A 184 -1.55 -6.93 10.31
CA TRP A 184 -2.25 -7.80 11.24
C TRP A 184 -1.45 -7.97 12.53
N ASN A 185 -1.99 -7.50 13.65
CA ASN A 185 -1.32 -7.52 14.96
C ASN A 185 -1.65 -8.77 15.81
N GLY A 186 -2.34 -9.75 15.23
CA GLY A 186 -2.83 -10.95 15.93
C GLY A 186 -4.25 -10.83 16.50
N SER A 187 -4.85 -9.63 16.48
CA SER A 187 -6.23 -9.40 16.93
C SER A 187 -7.06 -8.50 16.01
N GLY A 188 -6.40 -7.68 15.20
CA GLY A 188 -7.01 -6.76 14.27
C GLY A 188 -5.97 -6.20 13.31
N VAL A 189 -6.41 -5.24 12.48
CA VAL A 189 -5.53 -4.54 11.54
C VAL A 189 -5.18 -3.17 12.08
N ASP A 190 -3.88 -2.89 12.16
CA ASP A 190 -3.36 -1.56 12.39
C ASP A 190 -2.99 -0.91 11.05
N MET A 191 -3.39 0.35 10.88
CA MET A 191 -2.91 1.19 9.79
C MET A 191 -1.66 1.94 10.25
N LEU A 192 -0.55 1.74 9.54
CA LEU A 192 0.74 2.38 9.83
C LEU A 192 1.02 3.45 8.77
N GLY A 193 1.31 4.66 9.25
CA GLY A 193 1.38 5.87 8.42
C GLY A 193 0.09 6.67 8.50
N GLU A 194 0.08 7.83 7.85
CA GLU A 194 -1.06 8.74 7.86
C GLU A 194 -1.35 9.24 6.46
N LEU A 195 -2.64 9.34 6.12
CA LEU A 195 -3.08 9.93 4.87
C LEU A 195 -3.15 11.45 5.02
N PRO A 196 -2.54 12.23 4.11
CA PRO A 196 -2.63 13.67 4.15
C PRO A 196 -4.07 14.15 3.93
N GLU A 197 -4.40 15.33 4.47
CA GLU A 197 -5.71 15.98 4.26
C GLU A 197 -6.06 16.19 2.78
N ALA A 198 -5.06 16.30 1.90
CA ALA A 198 -5.26 16.37 0.46
C ALA A 198 -5.97 15.13 -0.12
N ILE A 199 -5.83 13.97 0.55
CA ILE A 199 -6.50 12.71 0.21
C ILE A 199 -7.84 12.60 0.95
N THR A 200 -7.81 12.79 2.27
CA THR A 200 -8.98 12.52 3.14
C THR A 200 -10.02 13.63 3.09
N ARG A 201 -9.63 14.83 2.64
CA ARG A 201 -10.40 16.07 2.74
C ARG A 201 -10.81 16.41 4.18
N GLY A 202 -10.06 15.90 5.16
CA GLY A 202 -10.35 16.04 6.58
C GLY A 202 -11.48 15.13 7.09
N GLU A 203 -12.00 14.23 6.25
CA GLU A 203 -13.16 13.39 6.56
C GLU A 203 -12.93 11.95 6.11
N CYS A 204 -11.94 11.31 6.73
CA CYS A 204 -11.72 9.87 6.82
C CYS A 204 -11.17 9.58 8.23
#